data_AF-A0A2E2LCR4-F1
#
_entry.id   AF-A0A2E2LCR4-F1
#
_cell.length_a   1.000
_cell.length_b   1.000
_cell.length_c   1.000
_cell.angle_alpha   90.00
_cell.angle_beta   90.00
_cell.angle_gamma   90.00
#
_symmetry.space_group_name_H-M   'P 1'
#
loop_
_entity.id
_entity.type
_entity.pdbx_description
1 polymer ?
#
loop_
_entity_poly.entity_id
_entity_poly.type
_entity_poly.pdbx_seq_one_letter_code
_entity_poly.pdbx_strand_id
1 'polypeptide(L)'
;MTERVHDSGDEVVFYDDQRTLLRVSGPTRLLGAAYGGVHVRTGGRLIVSGIISQRLVVEAGGACYASGYIRAIPKVAEGGFLDVAGHLNPVRWPAADIEGTILIAVGARYGQHVVTADGSLAAYDSDVATRVNDSTPRFRFVRSGPMPVLANSTETDS
;
A
#
# COMPACT_ATOMS: atom_id res chain seq x y z
N MET A 1 -12.82 -30.03 -3.37
CA MET A 1 -13.51 -29.19 -2.37
C MET A 1 -12.43 -28.31 -1.76
N THR A 2 -12.27 -27.09 -2.28
CA THR A 2 -11.14 -26.21 -1.94
C THR A 2 -11.56 -25.29 -0.81
N GLU A 3 -10.81 -25.31 0.29
CA GLU A 3 -10.99 -24.44 1.46
C GLU A 3 -10.71 -22.98 1.04
N ARG A 4 -11.74 -22.12 1.11
CA ARG A 4 -11.75 -20.76 0.51
C ARG A 4 -11.32 -19.65 1.47
N VAL A 5 -11.46 -19.94 2.75
CA VAL A 5 -11.07 -19.09 3.86
C VAL A 5 -10.49 -20.04 4.90
N HIS A 6 -9.27 -19.76 5.32
CA HIS A 6 -8.66 -20.46 6.44
C HIS A 6 -8.71 -19.55 7.65
N ASP A 7 -9.41 -19.97 8.69
CA ASP A 7 -9.49 -19.27 9.97
C ASP A 7 -8.86 -20.18 11.02
N SER A 8 -7.68 -19.79 11.51
CA SER A 8 -6.96 -20.53 12.54
C SER A 8 -7.36 -20.13 13.97
N GLY A 9 -8.33 -19.23 14.14
CA GLY A 9 -8.72 -18.62 15.41
C GLY A 9 -7.90 -17.38 15.77
N ASP A 10 -6.65 -17.31 15.28
CA ASP A 10 -5.76 -16.15 15.47
C ASP A 10 -5.58 -15.31 14.20
N GLU A 11 -5.81 -15.89 13.02
CA GLU A 11 -5.64 -15.22 11.72
C GLU A 11 -6.65 -15.74 10.69
N VAL A 12 -7.21 -14.81 9.91
CA VAL A 12 -8.07 -15.14 8.76
C VAL A 12 -7.31 -14.93 7.46
N VAL A 13 -7.28 -15.94 6.59
CA VAL A 13 -6.60 -15.87 5.28
C VAL A 13 -7.61 -15.98 4.14
N PHE A 14 -7.62 -14.99 3.25
CA PHE A 14 -8.43 -14.95 2.04
C PHE A 14 -7.59 -15.24 0.80
N TYR A 15 -7.79 -16.42 0.22
CA TYR A 15 -7.15 -16.83 -1.04
C TYR A 15 -7.91 -16.34 -2.27
N ASP A 16 -9.24 -16.23 -2.16
CA ASP A 16 -10.13 -15.83 -3.26
C ASP A 16 -10.42 -14.33 -3.30
N ASP A 17 -10.92 -13.89 -4.45
CA ASP A 17 -11.36 -12.52 -4.68
C ASP A 17 -12.61 -12.17 -3.87
N GLN A 18 -12.51 -11.11 -3.06
CA GLN A 18 -13.58 -10.53 -2.27
C GLN A 18 -14.32 -9.45 -3.08
N ARG A 19 -15.59 -9.71 -3.42
CA ARG A 19 -16.43 -8.77 -4.18
C ARG A 19 -17.15 -7.74 -3.32
N THR A 20 -17.28 -8.00 -2.03
CA THR A 20 -17.88 -7.09 -1.04
C THR A 20 -16.80 -6.39 -0.23
N LEU A 21 -17.20 -5.38 0.54
CA LEU A 21 -16.28 -4.67 1.43
C LEU A 21 -15.74 -5.63 2.49
N LEU A 22 -14.42 -5.84 2.49
CA LEU A 22 -13.72 -6.58 3.53
C LEU A 22 -13.54 -5.68 4.76
N ARG A 23 -14.09 -6.10 5.90
CA ARG A 23 -13.92 -5.42 7.19
C ARG A 23 -12.96 -6.21 8.06
N VAL A 24 -11.84 -5.60 8.41
CA VAL A 24 -10.75 -6.24 9.16
C VAL A 24 -10.74 -5.69 10.57
N SER A 25 -11.00 -6.56 11.56
CA SER A 25 -10.98 -6.20 12.99
C SER A 25 -9.94 -6.99 13.80
N GLY A 26 -9.24 -7.92 13.16
CA GLY A 26 -8.17 -8.72 13.75
C GLY A 26 -7.08 -9.01 12.72
N PRO A 27 -6.17 -9.97 12.98
CA PRO A 27 -5.15 -10.37 12.03
C PRO A 27 -5.78 -11.00 10.79
N THR A 28 -5.41 -10.50 9.61
CA THR A 28 -5.96 -10.97 8.34
C THR A 28 -4.91 -10.91 7.24
N ARG A 29 -4.86 -11.94 6.39
CA ARG A 29 -4.07 -11.98 5.17
C ARG A 29 -4.98 -12.00 3.95
N LEU A 30 -4.71 -11.11 3.00
CA LEU A 30 -5.37 -11.06 1.70
C LEU A 30 -4.37 -11.43 0.61
N LEU A 31 -4.57 -12.61 0.03
CA LEU A 31 -3.77 -13.12 -1.09
C LEU A 31 -4.50 -12.94 -2.42
N GLY A 32 -5.83 -12.98 -2.42
CA GLY A 32 -6.68 -12.64 -3.57
C GLY A 32 -6.93 -11.14 -3.74
N ALA A 33 -7.92 -10.76 -4.56
CA ALA A 33 -8.28 -9.36 -4.78
C ALA A 33 -9.48 -8.91 -3.93
N ALA A 34 -9.39 -7.79 -3.22
CA ALA A 34 -10.53 -7.10 -2.61
C ALA A 34 -11.11 -6.05 -3.58
N TYR A 35 -12.04 -6.48 -4.43
CA TYR A 35 -12.74 -5.61 -5.37
C TYR A 35 -13.71 -4.65 -4.69
N GLY A 36 -14.43 -5.09 -3.65
CA GLY A 36 -15.31 -4.23 -2.87
C GLY A 36 -14.59 -3.24 -1.95
N GLY A 37 -13.25 -3.28 -1.95
CA GLY A 37 -12.39 -2.50 -1.08
C GLY A 37 -12.19 -3.12 0.30
N VAL A 38 -11.46 -2.39 1.13
CA VAL A 38 -11.02 -2.80 2.45
C VAL A 38 -11.28 -1.68 3.44
N HIS A 39 -11.77 -2.06 4.61
CA HIS A 39 -11.86 -1.21 5.79
C HIS A 39 -11.15 -1.90 6.97
N VAL A 40 -9.96 -1.42 7.30
CA VAL A 40 -9.20 -1.85 8.47
C VAL A 40 -9.63 -1.00 9.65
N ARG A 41 -10.27 -1.65 10.62
CA ARG A 41 -10.80 -1.03 11.83
C ARG A 41 -9.75 -0.95 12.92
N THR A 42 -10.07 -0.25 14.00
CA THR A 42 -9.28 -0.29 15.23
C THR A 42 -9.00 -1.73 15.68
N GLY A 43 -7.72 -2.06 15.94
CA GLY A 43 -7.28 -3.42 16.29
C GLY A 43 -7.11 -4.37 15.10
N GLY A 44 -7.59 -3.99 13.91
CA GLY A 44 -7.41 -4.74 12.68
C GLY A 44 -5.98 -4.66 12.16
N ARG A 45 -5.44 -5.81 11.74
CA ARG A 45 -4.13 -5.91 11.12
C ARG A 45 -4.22 -6.68 9.81
N LEU A 46 -4.09 -5.97 8.69
CA LEU A 46 -4.16 -6.56 7.37
C LEU A 46 -2.78 -6.67 6.73
N ILE A 47 -2.44 -7.86 6.23
CA ILE A 47 -1.31 -8.10 5.33
C ILE A 47 -1.87 -8.38 3.94
N VAL A 48 -1.40 -7.64 2.94
CA VAL A 48 -1.90 -7.70 1.56
C VAL A 48 -0.77 -8.07 0.62
N SER A 49 -0.85 -9.29 0.07
CA SER A 49 -0.03 -9.71 -1.06
C SER A 49 -0.81 -9.64 -2.38
N GLY A 50 -2.14 -9.59 -2.30
CA GLY A 50 -3.02 -9.49 -3.46
C GLY A 50 -3.33 -8.05 -3.90
N ILE A 51 -4.57 -7.81 -4.33
CA ILE A 51 -4.97 -6.53 -4.95
C ILE A 51 -6.06 -5.85 -4.11
N ILE A 52 -5.94 -4.54 -3.85
CA ILE A 52 -7.04 -3.72 -3.34
C ILE A 52 -7.48 -2.76 -4.43
N SER A 53 -8.72 -2.90 -4.91
CA SER A 53 -9.15 -2.20 -6.13
C SER A 53 -9.86 -0.86 -5.90
N GLN A 54 -10.94 -0.86 -5.11
CA GLN A 54 -11.84 0.30 -5.03
C GLN A 54 -11.52 1.27 -3.91
N ARG A 55 -11.35 0.77 -2.69
CA ARG A 55 -11.20 1.59 -1.48
C ARG A 55 -10.25 0.92 -0.50
N LEU A 56 -9.43 1.72 0.17
CA LEU A 56 -8.69 1.33 1.36
C LEU A 56 -8.92 2.40 2.43
N VAL A 57 -9.50 2.00 3.56
CA VAL A 57 -9.60 2.85 4.75
C VAL A 57 -8.89 2.17 5.89
N VAL A 58 -8.07 2.93 6.59
CA VAL A 58 -7.42 2.51 7.84
C VAL A 58 -7.86 3.49 8.93
N GLU A 59 -8.62 2.98 9.90
CA GLU A 59 -9.05 3.73 11.09
C GLU A 59 -7.89 3.91 12.07
N ALA A 60 -8.10 4.77 13.07
CA ALA A 60 -7.19 4.94 14.20
C ALA A 60 -6.93 3.58 14.88
N GLY A 61 -5.66 3.23 15.09
CA GLY A 61 -5.26 1.94 15.66
C GLY A 61 -5.43 0.73 14.73
N GLY A 62 -5.80 0.94 13.46
CA GLY A 62 -5.73 -0.08 12.41
C GLY A 62 -4.38 -0.04 11.68
N ALA A 63 -3.94 -1.20 11.16
CA ALA A 63 -2.69 -1.31 10.42
C ALA A 63 -2.84 -2.13 9.13
N CYS A 64 -2.29 -1.64 8.03
CA CYS A 64 -2.25 -2.31 6.74
C CYS A 64 -0.80 -2.38 6.21
N TYR A 65 -0.36 -3.58 5.83
CA TYR A 65 0.96 -3.85 5.27
C TYR A 65 0.77 -4.43 3.87
N ALA A 66 1.20 -3.72 2.82
CA ALA A 66 0.92 -4.08 1.45
C ALA A 66 2.20 -4.32 0.65
N SER A 67 2.46 -5.58 0.32
CA SER A 67 3.45 -6.01 -0.69
C SER A 67 2.82 -6.23 -2.06
N GLY A 68 1.48 -6.34 -2.12
CA GLY A 68 0.70 -6.45 -3.34
C GLY A 68 0.40 -5.11 -4.02
N TYR A 69 -0.72 -5.04 -4.74
CA TYR A 69 -1.12 -3.85 -5.51
C TYR A 69 -2.31 -3.12 -4.90
N ILE A 70 -2.10 -1.86 -4.49
CA ILE A 70 -3.15 -0.95 -4.08
C ILE A 70 -3.51 -0.06 -5.27
N ARG A 71 -4.64 -0.34 -5.91
CA ARG A 71 -5.22 0.50 -6.99
C ARG A 71 -6.05 1.66 -6.45
N ALA A 72 -6.56 1.52 -5.23
CA ALA A 72 -7.39 2.50 -4.55
C ALA A 72 -6.59 3.70 -4.04
N ILE A 73 -7.27 4.83 -3.82
CA ILE A 73 -6.73 5.94 -3.03
C ILE A 73 -6.93 5.60 -1.54
N PRO A 74 -5.87 5.40 -0.76
CA PRO A 74 -6.02 5.09 0.66
C PRO A 74 -6.43 6.33 1.47
N LYS A 75 -7.34 6.12 2.42
CA LYS A 75 -7.66 7.04 3.51
C LYS A 75 -7.10 6.47 4.80
N VAL A 76 -6.24 7.23 5.47
CA VAL A 76 -5.60 6.78 6.72
C VAL A 76 -5.89 7.85 7.78
N ALA A 77 -6.75 7.49 8.73
CA ALA A 77 -7.11 8.37 9.84
C ALA A 77 -5.93 8.59 10.79
N GLU A 78 -5.98 9.65 11.59
CA GLU A 78 -4.98 9.90 12.64
C GLU A 78 -4.80 8.66 13.53
N GLY A 79 -3.55 8.28 13.80
CA GLY A 79 -3.23 7.05 14.54
C GLY A 79 -3.40 5.74 13.74
N GLY A 80 -3.86 5.78 12.49
CA GLY A 80 -3.85 4.67 11.56
C GLY A 80 -2.49 4.52 10.85
N PHE A 81 -2.21 3.31 10.36
CA PHE A 81 -0.92 2.97 9.76
C PHE A 81 -1.05 2.21 8.43
N LEU A 82 -0.34 2.67 7.40
CA LEU A 82 -0.19 2.00 6.11
C LEU A 82 1.29 1.89 5.73
N ASP A 83 1.80 0.68 5.52
CA ASP A 83 3.13 0.42 4.97
C ASP A 83 3.01 -0.23 3.58
N VAL A 84 3.65 0.37 2.58
CA VAL A 84 3.60 -0.08 1.18
C VAL A 84 5.00 -0.49 0.72
N ALA A 85 5.19 -1.80 0.57
CA ALA A 85 6.35 -2.41 -0.06
C ALA A 85 6.11 -2.76 -1.54
N GLY A 86 4.85 -2.83 -1.95
CA GLY A 86 4.43 -3.25 -3.27
C GLY A 86 4.17 -2.08 -4.22
N HIS A 87 3.01 -2.12 -4.86
CA HIS A 87 2.61 -1.17 -5.88
C HIS A 87 1.49 -0.28 -5.34
N LEU A 88 1.61 1.02 -5.56
CA LEU A 88 0.58 2.03 -5.29
C LEU A 88 0.24 2.76 -6.60
N ASN A 89 -1.03 2.74 -6.98
CA ASN A 89 -1.50 3.39 -8.20
C ASN A 89 -1.61 4.91 -7.99
N PRO A 90 -1.04 5.74 -8.89
CA PRO A 90 -0.96 7.19 -8.73
C PRO A 90 -2.24 7.90 -9.22
N VAL A 91 -3.42 7.52 -8.73
CA VAL A 91 -4.60 8.33 -9.01
C VAL A 91 -4.71 9.36 -7.88
N ARG A 92 -4.08 10.52 -8.07
CA ARG A 92 -4.10 11.68 -7.14
C ARG A 92 -3.45 11.41 -5.76
N TRP A 93 -2.13 11.48 -5.71
CA TRP A 93 -1.36 11.53 -4.47
C TRP A 93 -0.71 12.91 -4.26
N PRO A 94 -0.58 13.41 -3.01
CA PRO A 94 -1.14 12.83 -1.79
C PRO A 94 -2.67 12.92 -1.81
N ALA A 95 -3.34 11.89 -1.29
CA ALA A 95 -4.77 11.97 -1.07
C ALA A 95 -5.06 13.06 -0.03
N ALA A 96 -6.11 13.86 -0.24
CA ALA A 96 -6.49 14.94 0.68
C ALA A 96 -6.81 14.46 2.12
N ASP A 97 -7.05 13.16 2.29
CA ASP A 97 -7.57 12.52 3.51
C ASP A 97 -6.53 11.63 4.22
N ILE A 98 -5.25 12.04 4.23
CA ILE A 98 -4.20 11.35 4.99
C ILE A 98 -3.87 12.16 6.24
N GLU A 99 -4.33 11.65 7.38
CA GLU A 99 -4.05 12.20 8.72
C GLU A 99 -3.15 11.26 9.54
N GLY A 100 -3.12 9.97 9.20
CA GLY A 100 -2.27 8.97 9.83
C GLY A 100 -0.89 8.84 9.22
N THR A 101 -0.23 7.70 9.48
CA THR A 101 1.13 7.44 9.00
C THR A 101 1.10 6.54 7.78
N ILE A 102 1.81 6.98 6.73
CA ILE A 102 2.05 6.18 5.53
C ILE A 102 3.55 6.04 5.31
N LEU A 103 4.00 4.79 5.20
CA LEU A 103 5.35 4.43 4.85
C LEU A 103 5.34 3.83 3.44
N ILE A 104 6.31 4.23 2.61
CA ILE A 104 6.52 3.62 1.30
C ILE A 104 7.98 3.16 1.22
N ALA A 105 8.19 1.92 0.81
CA ALA A 105 9.53 1.36 0.69
C ALA A 105 10.31 1.92 -0.48
N VAL A 106 11.62 2.03 -0.33
CA VAL A 106 12.53 2.19 -1.47
C VAL A 106 12.31 1.03 -2.43
N GLY A 107 12.15 1.32 -3.72
CA GLY A 107 11.83 0.35 -4.75
C GLY A 107 10.35 0.01 -4.89
N ALA A 108 9.49 0.44 -3.95
CA ALA A 108 8.05 0.32 -4.14
C ALA A 108 7.61 1.15 -5.35
N ARG A 109 6.66 0.62 -6.09
CA ARG A 109 6.18 1.26 -7.32
C ARG A 109 5.10 2.28 -7.02
N TYR A 110 5.27 3.46 -7.58
CA TYR A 110 4.26 4.50 -7.63
C TYR A 110 3.92 4.78 -9.11
N GLY A 111 2.98 4.00 -9.63
CA GLY A 111 2.63 3.99 -11.06
C GLY A 111 3.77 3.53 -11.96
N GLN A 112 4.24 4.44 -12.82
CA GLN A 112 5.40 4.23 -13.71
C GLN A 112 6.71 4.68 -13.07
N HIS A 113 6.72 4.93 -11.76
CA HIS A 113 7.90 5.35 -11.02
C HIS A 113 8.20 4.39 -9.87
N VAL A 114 9.42 4.49 -9.34
CA VAL A 114 9.86 3.84 -8.11
C VAL A 114 10.35 4.86 -7.11
N VAL A 115 10.11 4.60 -5.83
CA VAL A 115 10.67 5.41 -4.74
C VAL A 115 12.16 5.11 -4.61
N THR A 116 13.00 6.13 -4.66
CA THR A 116 14.45 6.02 -4.54
C THR A 116 14.91 6.18 -3.08
N ALA A 117 16.19 5.89 -2.82
CA ALA A 117 16.79 5.94 -1.48
C ALA A 117 16.92 7.34 -0.87
N ASP A 118 16.66 8.40 -1.64
CA ASP A 118 16.58 9.79 -1.18
C ASP A 118 15.12 10.30 -1.09
N GLY A 119 14.14 9.44 -1.40
CA GLY A 119 12.71 9.74 -1.31
C GLY A 119 12.13 10.39 -2.57
N SER A 120 12.91 10.54 -3.64
CA SER A 120 12.42 11.02 -4.94
C SER A 120 11.75 9.89 -5.75
N LEU A 121 11.20 10.25 -6.93
CA LEU A 121 10.63 9.30 -7.88
C LEU A 121 11.49 9.23 -9.14
N ALA A 122 12.00 8.03 -9.42
CA ALA A 122 12.67 7.71 -10.68
C ALA A 122 11.74 6.90 -11.58
N ALA A 123 11.96 6.95 -12.90
CA ALA A 123 11.24 6.10 -13.85
C ALA A 123 11.43 4.62 -13.47
N TYR A 124 10.36 3.85 -13.57
CA TYR A 124 10.41 2.41 -13.36
C TYR A 124 11.02 1.73 -14.58
N ASP A 125 12.12 1.03 -14.36
CA ASP A 125 12.72 0.12 -15.34
C ASP A 125 12.34 -1.33 -14.99
N SER A 126 11.63 -2.00 -15.90
CA SER A 126 11.21 -3.39 -15.71
C SER A 126 12.37 -4.38 -15.74
N ASP A 127 13.50 -4.01 -16.32
CA ASP A 127 14.67 -4.86 -16.46
C ASP A 127 15.51 -4.90 -15.18
N VAL A 128 15.28 -3.93 -14.28
CA VAL A 128 15.89 -3.88 -12.95
C VAL A 128 14.94 -4.45 -11.92
N ALA A 129 15.12 -5.73 -11.58
CA ALA A 129 14.38 -6.39 -10.52
C ALA A 129 14.72 -5.77 -9.14
N THR A 130 13.91 -4.81 -8.70
CA THR A 130 14.06 -4.21 -7.37
C THR A 130 13.40 -5.12 -6.33
N ARG A 131 14.20 -5.77 -5.48
CA ARG A 131 13.69 -6.61 -4.38
C ARG A 131 13.42 -5.76 -3.14
N VAL A 132 12.15 -5.55 -2.83
CA VAL A 132 11.71 -4.92 -1.58
C VAL A 132 11.51 -6.00 -0.51
N ASN A 133 12.05 -5.78 0.68
CA ASN A 133 11.88 -6.63 1.86
C ASN A 133 11.68 -5.79 3.13
N ASP A 134 11.61 -6.44 4.29
CA ASP A 134 11.37 -5.80 5.58
C ASP A 134 12.53 -4.91 6.04
N SER A 135 13.75 -5.19 5.58
CA SER A 135 14.94 -4.37 5.85
C SER A 135 15.08 -3.20 4.86
N THR A 136 14.26 -3.15 3.81
CA THR A 136 14.32 -2.07 2.83
C THR A 136 13.89 -0.75 3.48
N PRO A 137 14.67 0.33 3.35
CA PRO A 137 14.33 1.62 3.96
C PRO A 137 12.92 2.10 3.59
N ARG A 138 12.27 2.78 4.53
CA ARG A 138 10.91 3.34 4.36
C ARG A 138 10.94 4.86 4.41
N PHE A 139 10.26 5.49 3.45
CA PHE A 139 9.98 6.91 3.45
C PHE A 139 8.62 7.18 4.09
N ARG A 140 8.64 8.04 5.11
CA ARG A 140 7.42 8.51 5.74
C ARG A 140 6.82 9.64 4.91
N PHE A 141 5.59 9.45 4.45
CA PHE A 141 4.80 10.52 3.89
C PHE A 141 4.04 11.23 5.01
N VAL A 142 4.23 12.54 5.09
CA VAL A 142 3.44 13.44 5.94
C VAL A 142 2.68 14.41 5.04
N ARG A 143 1.47 14.81 5.47
CA ARG A 143 0.55 15.72 4.76
C ARG A 143 1.22 17.03 4.30
N SER A 144 2.35 17.40 4.89
CA SER A 144 3.14 18.61 4.62
C SER A 144 4.56 18.34 4.10
N GLY A 145 4.87 17.11 3.69
CA GLY A 145 6.18 16.78 3.12
C GLY A 145 6.25 17.22 1.66
N PRO A 146 7.45 17.58 1.16
CA PRO A 146 7.61 17.84 -0.27
C PRO A 146 7.09 16.63 -1.05
N MET A 147 6.28 16.89 -2.09
CA MET A 147 5.95 15.86 -3.06
C MET A 147 7.25 15.23 -3.55
N PRO A 148 7.31 13.91 -3.75
CA PRO A 148 8.41 13.30 -4.46
C PRO A 148 8.50 13.98 -5.82
N VAL A 149 9.55 14.76 -6.01
CA VAL A 149 9.77 15.47 -7.26
C VAL A 149 10.19 14.42 -8.27
N LEU A 150 9.55 14.42 -9.44
CA LEU A 150 10.05 13.66 -10.57
C LEU A 150 11.49 14.12 -10.79
N ALA A 151 12.46 13.21 -10.76
CA ALA A 151 13.81 13.56 -11.16
C ALA A 151 13.72 13.99 -12.63
N ASN A 152 13.76 15.30 -12.88
CA ASN A 152 13.74 15.83 -14.23
C ASN A 152 14.92 15.19 -14.96
N SER A 153 14.64 14.55 -16.09
CA SER A 153 15.62 14.29 -17.12
C SER A 153 16.37 15.60 -17.30
N THR A 154 17.68 15.61 -17.06
CA THR A 154 18.54 16.70 -17.46
C THR A 154 18.22 17.02 -18.91
N GLU A 155 17.55 18.15 -19.14
CA GLU A 155 17.63 18.87 -20.40
C GLU A 155 19.12 19.11 -20.63
N THR A 156 19.71 18.30 -21.50
CA THR A 156 20.98 18.62 -22.13
C THR A 156 20.69 19.78 -23.06
N ASP A 157 20.70 20.98 -22.50
CA ASP A 157 20.75 22.22 -23.26
C ASP A 157 22.23 22.63 -23.31
N SER A 158 22.91 22.21 -24.38
CA SER A 158 24.10 22.81 -25.03
C SER A 158 24.86 21.77 -25.87
#